data_AF-A0A0N4ZRJ9-F1
#
_entry.id   AF-A0A0N4ZRJ9-F1
#
_cell.length_a   1.000
_cell.length_b   1.000
_cell.length_c   1.000
_cell.angle_alpha   90.00
_cell.angle_beta   90.00
_cell.angle_gamma   90.00
#
_symmetry.space_group_name_H-M   'P 1'
#
loop_
_entity.id
_entity.type
_entity.pdbx_description
1 polymer ?
#
loop_
_entity_poly.entity_id
_entity_poly.type
_entity_poly.pdbx_seq_one_letter_code
_entity_poly.pdbx_strand_id
1 'polypeptide(L)'
;MSRFDEYSFSLRESFEENYNDIEAIVKMILNNLNSSDINQRLVRKDADFLELAKLLKIKEEEYDDLLIKVGEYQKRQEQIHKLENEVKFYDSIISNIEITFRDNVTNLIEIKEKAQNKLQRIENISQIPLDVEEQVSVSKCIAKAYGVNNSYTWVAGSEERPYPTAAMLLNSSFGGSILKS
;
A
#
# COMPACT_ATOMS: atom_id res chain seq x y z
N MET A 1 -27.89 18.82 -3.81
CA MET A 1 -26.74 18.75 -4.72
C MET A 1 -26.59 20.11 -5.37
N SER A 2 -25.88 21.02 -4.69
CA SER A 2 -25.66 22.37 -5.23
C SER A 2 -24.66 22.22 -6.38
N ARG A 3 -25.12 22.59 -7.57
CA ARG A 3 -24.35 22.73 -8.79
C ARG A 3 -23.17 23.66 -8.46
N PHE A 4 -21.95 23.14 -8.55
CA PHE A 4 -20.72 23.90 -8.42
C PHE A 4 -20.83 25.20 -9.20
N ASP A 5 -20.51 26.31 -8.53
CA ASP A 5 -20.42 27.65 -9.11
C ASP A 5 -19.54 27.59 -10.36
N GLU A 6 -20.16 27.60 -11.55
CA GLU A 6 -19.49 27.47 -12.85
C GLU A 6 -18.58 28.67 -13.19
N TYR A 7 -18.46 29.67 -12.32
CA TYR A 7 -17.62 30.87 -12.52
C TYR A 7 -17.06 31.46 -11.21
N SER A 8 -16.82 30.67 -10.16
CA SER A 8 -16.01 31.20 -9.04
C SER A 8 -14.53 31.07 -9.40
N PHE A 9 -13.91 32.15 -9.89
CA PHE A 9 -12.45 32.21 -9.99
C PHE A 9 -11.83 31.82 -8.65
N SER A 10 -10.79 30.98 -8.70
CA SER A 10 -10.02 30.71 -7.50
C SER A 10 -9.40 32.02 -6.99
N LEU A 11 -9.21 32.14 -5.68
CA LEU A 11 -8.61 33.36 -5.09
C LEU A 11 -7.30 33.73 -5.79
N ARG A 12 -6.52 32.73 -6.21
CA ARG A 12 -5.29 32.89 -6.99
C ARG A 12 -5.55 33.53 -8.35
N GLU A 13 -6.50 33.01 -9.13
CA GLU A 13 -6.82 33.57 -10.45
C GLU A 13 -7.35 35.00 -10.32
N SER A 14 -8.13 35.32 -9.29
CA SER A 14 -8.57 36.69 -9.00
C SER A 14 -7.42 37.64 -8.67
N PHE A 15 -6.39 37.16 -7.95
CA PHE A 15 -5.17 37.94 -7.71
C PHE A 15 -4.36 38.14 -9.00
N GLU A 16 -4.22 37.11 -9.83
CA GLU A 16 -3.49 37.20 -11.09
C GLU A 16 -4.17 38.16 -12.08
N GLU A 17 -5.50 38.11 -12.18
CA GLU A 17 -6.29 39.04 -13.00
C GLU A 17 -6.14 40.48 -12.52
N ASN A 18 -6.34 40.73 -11.21
CA ASN A 18 -6.21 42.08 -10.65
C ASN A 18 -4.78 42.64 -10.83
N TYR A 19 -3.75 41.82 -10.63
CA TYR A 19 -2.36 42.21 -10.88
C TYR A 19 -2.13 42.61 -12.36
N ASN A 20 -2.64 41.81 -13.31
CA ASN A 20 -2.52 42.09 -14.73
C ASN A 20 -3.25 43.39 -15.12
N ASP A 21 -4.42 43.64 -14.52
CA ASP A 21 -5.17 44.88 -14.72
C ASP A 21 -4.37 46.09 -14.21
N ILE A 22 -3.85 46.03 -12.98
CA ILE A 22 -2.99 47.09 -12.40
C ILE A 22 -1.79 47.34 -13.31
N GLU A 23 -1.11 46.28 -13.76
CA GLU A 23 0.05 46.41 -14.66
C GLU A 23 -0.32 47.07 -15.99
N ALA A 24 -1.46 46.70 -16.58
CA ALA A 24 -1.96 47.30 -17.81
C ALA A 24 -2.29 48.79 -17.63
N ILE A 25 -2.95 49.16 -16.53
CA ILE A 25 -3.30 50.55 -16.21
C ILE A 25 -2.03 51.38 -16.02
N VAL A 26 -1.04 50.87 -15.27
CA VAL A 26 0.23 51.55 -15.06
C VAL A 26 0.97 51.78 -16.38
N LYS A 27 0.99 50.78 -17.27
CA LYS A 27 1.56 50.93 -18.63
C LYS A 27 0.82 52.01 -19.43
N MET A 28 -0.51 52.05 -19.37
CA MET A 28 -1.31 53.09 -20.04
C MET A 28 -1.06 54.50 -19.47
N ILE A 29 -0.89 54.62 -18.15
CA ILE A 29 -0.53 55.88 -17.49
C ILE A 29 0.86 56.35 -17.94
N LEU A 30 1.86 55.47 -17.93
CA LEU A 30 3.22 55.80 -18.36
C LEU A 30 3.26 56.20 -19.85
N ASN A 31 2.49 55.51 -20.70
CA ASN A 31 2.38 55.86 -22.12
C ASN A 31 1.71 57.23 -22.34
N ASN A 32 0.73 57.61 -21.50
CA ASN A 32 0.12 58.94 -21.51
C ASN A 32 1.04 60.07 -21.01
N LEU A 33 1.94 59.75 -20.07
CA LEU A 33 2.93 60.70 -19.55
C LEU A 33 4.10 60.91 -20.51
N ASN A 34 4.55 59.84 -21.18
CA ASN A 34 5.66 59.88 -22.14
C ASN A 34 5.25 60.42 -23.52
N SER A 35 3.95 60.49 -23.83
CA SER A 35 3.41 61.15 -25.03
C SER A 35 3.32 62.68 -24.80
N SER A 36 4.48 63.31 -24.62
CA SER A 36 4.61 64.76 -24.38
C SER A 36 4.51 65.61 -25.66
N ASP A 37 4.38 65.02 -26.85
CA ASP A 37 4.12 65.77 -28.08
C ASP A 37 2.62 66.05 -28.24
N ILE A 38 2.27 67.34 -28.14
CA ILE A 38 0.90 67.89 -28.29
C ILE A 38 0.22 67.40 -29.58
N ASN A 39 0.98 67.15 -30.64
CA ASN A 39 0.48 66.68 -31.94
C ASN A 39 0.12 65.18 -31.97
N GLN A 40 0.65 64.35 -31.06
CA GLN A 40 0.29 62.93 -30.95
C GLN A 40 -0.91 62.68 -30.04
N ARG A 41 -1.14 63.54 -29.04
CA ARG A 41 -2.29 63.47 -28.12
C ARG A 41 -3.64 63.67 -28.83
N LEU A 42 -3.66 64.40 -29.95
CA LEU A 42 -4.89 64.64 -30.72
C LEU A 42 -5.31 63.44 -31.59
N VAL A 43 -4.39 62.50 -31.87
CA VAL A 43 -4.65 61.32 -32.72
C VAL A 43 -5.04 60.10 -31.88
N ARG A 44 -4.61 60.04 -30.62
CA ARG A 44 -4.97 58.96 -29.70
C ARG A 44 -6.07 59.43 -28.76
N LYS A 45 -7.28 58.87 -28.89
CA LYS A 45 -8.28 58.86 -27.81
C LYS A 45 -7.82 57.92 -26.69
N ASP A 46 -6.62 58.13 -26.17
CA ASP A 46 -6.16 57.41 -24.99
C ASP A 46 -6.96 57.95 -23.79
N ALA A 47 -7.39 57.06 -22.90
CA ALA A 47 -8.18 57.42 -21.71
C ALA A 47 -7.50 58.54 -20.93
N ASP A 48 -8.29 59.49 -20.42
CA ASP A 48 -7.77 60.65 -19.70
C ASP A 48 -6.97 60.18 -18.47
N PHE A 49 -5.86 60.86 -18.19
CA PHE A 49 -4.97 60.49 -17.08
C PHE A 49 -5.74 60.42 -15.75
N LEU A 50 -6.71 61.33 -15.57
CA LEU A 50 -7.56 61.36 -14.38
C LEU A 50 -8.48 60.12 -14.28
N GLU A 51 -8.94 59.59 -15.41
CA GLU A 51 -9.76 58.38 -15.46
C GLU A 51 -8.94 57.13 -15.14
N LEU A 52 -7.72 57.04 -15.70
CA LEU A 52 -6.78 55.96 -15.40
C LEU A 52 -6.33 55.95 -13.94
N ALA A 53 -6.09 57.12 -13.34
CA ALA A 53 -5.75 57.24 -11.93
C ALA A 53 -6.90 56.80 -11.01
N LYS A 54 -8.16 57.09 -11.37
CA LYS A 54 -9.33 56.60 -10.64
C LYS A 54 -9.47 55.09 -10.77
N LEU A 55 -9.25 54.54 -11.97
CA LEU A 55 -9.35 53.11 -12.22
C LEU A 55 -8.26 52.34 -11.46
N LEU A 56 -7.04 52.87 -11.40
CA LEU A 56 -5.96 52.32 -10.59
C LEU A 56 -6.34 52.24 -9.10
N LYS A 57 -6.93 53.32 -8.56
CA LYS A 57 -7.36 53.36 -7.17
C LYS A 57 -8.45 52.33 -6.88
N ILE A 58 -9.41 52.15 -7.78
CA ILE A 58 -10.44 51.11 -7.66
C ILE A 58 -9.81 49.72 -7.64
N LYS A 59 -8.82 49.46 -8.50
CA LYS A 59 -8.13 48.16 -8.54
C LYS A 59 -7.28 47.89 -7.30
N GLU A 60 -6.66 48.94 -6.74
CA GLU A 60 -5.95 48.87 -5.45
C GLU A 60 -6.90 48.51 -4.30
N GLU A 61 -8.08 49.13 -4.23
CA GLU A 61 -9.13 48.79 -3.26
C GLU A 61 -9.62 47.33 -3.45
N GLU A 62 -9.85 46.89 -4.70
CA GLU A 62 -10.19 45.49 -5.00
C GLU A 62 -9.09 44.51 -4.58
N TYR A 63 -7.81 44.89 -4.71
CA TYR A 63 -6.67 44.07 -4.30
C TYR A 63 -6.59 43.92 -2.78
N ASP A 64 -6.80 45.02 -2.04
CA ASP A 64 -6.85 45.00 -0.58
C ASP A 64 -8.01 44.13 -0.06
N ASP A 65 -9.18 44.19 -0.71
CA ASP A 65 -10.32 43.32 -0.40
C ASP A 65 -10.00 41.83 -0.63
N LEU A 66 -9.20 41.50 -1.65
CA LEU A 66 -8.73 40.14 -1.88
C LEU A 66 -7.72 39.70 -0.80
N LEU A 67 -6.83 40.60 -0.34
CA LEU A 67 -5.86 40.31 0.73
C LEU A 67 -6.56 39.95 2.05
N ILE A 68 -7.66 40.62 2.39
CA ILE A 68 -8.43 40.31 3.60
C ILE A 68 -8.95 38.86 3.56
N LYS A 69 -9.37 38.38 2.38
CA LYS A 69 -9.90 37.02 2.20
C LYS A 69 -8.82 35.93 2.31
N VAL A 70 -7.54 36.26 2.13
CA VAL A 70 -6.43 35.28 2.19
C VAL A 70 -6.42 34.53 3.52
N GLY A 71 -6.64 35.23 4.65
CA GLY A 71 -6.61 34.60 5.97
C GLY A 71 -7.71 33.55 6.16
N GLU A 72 -8.90 33.77 5.60
CA GLU A 72 -9.99 32.80 5.64
C GLU A 72 -9.70 31.58 4.77
N TYR A 73 -9.17 31.81 3.56
CA TYR A 73 -8.77 30.73 2.66
C TYR A 73 -7.63 29.89 3.23
N GLN A 74 -6.65 30.51 3.90
CA GLN A 74 -5.57 29.77 4.58
C GLN A 74 -6.12 28.87 5.69
N LYS A 75 -6.99 29.39 6.57
CA LYS A 75 -7.63 28.57 7.62
C LYS A 75 -8.45 27.43 7.04
N ARG A 76 -9.21 27.69 5.96
CA ARG A 76 -9.95 26.64 5.25
C ARG A 76 -9.00 25.60 4.66
N GLN A 77 -7.90 26.02 4.06
CA GLN A 77 -6.93 25.12 3.46
C GLN A 77 -6.23 24.24 4.50
N GLU A 78 -5.90 24.80 5.67
CA GLU A 78 -5.39 24.02 6.81
C GLU A 78 -6.40 22.96 7.27
N GLN A 79 -7.68 23.31 7.35
CA GLN A 79 -8.75 22.36 7.69
C GLN A 79 -8.89 21.27 6.63
N ILE A 80 -8.84 21.63 5.34
CA ILE A 80 -8.88 20.66 4.23
C ILE A 80 -7.70 19.70 4.35
N HIS A 81 -6.47 20.19 4.52
CA HIS A 81 -5.30 19.33 4.68
C HIS A 81 -5.38 18.43 5.91
N LYS A 82 -5.95 18.92 7.02
CA LYS A 82 -6.18 18.09 8.20
C LYS A 82 -7.14 16.94 7.90
N LEU A 83 -8.26 17.24 7.23
CA LEU A 83 -9.26 16.24 6.84
C LEU A 83 -8.69 15.24 5.81
N GLU A 84 -7.93 15.71 4.82
CA GLU A 84 -7.27 14.85 3.84
C GLU A 84 -6.32 13.85 4.50
N ASN A 85 -5.57 14.30 5.51
CA ASN A 85 -4.67 13.43 6.26
C ASN A 85 -5.43 12.41 7.10
N GLU A 86 -6.55 12.81 7.70
CA GLU A 86 -7.41 11.91 8.46
C GLU A 86 -8.06 10.85 7.55
N VAL A 87 -8.54 11.23 6.37
CA VAL A 87 -9.05 10.30 5.36
C VAL A 87 -7.96 9.30 4.94
N LYS A 88 -6.76 9.78 4.58
CA LYS A 88 -5.64 8.91 4.22
C LYS A 88 -5.26 7.93 5.34
N PHE A 89 -5.33 8.38 6.59
CA PHE A 89 -5.08 7.53 7.75
C PHE A 89 -6.12 6.40 7.83
N TYR A 90 -7.40 6.72 7.75
CA TYR A 90 -8.45 5.70 7.80
C TYR A 90 -8.44 4.77 6.59
N ASP A 91 -8.15 5.27 5.39
CA ASP A 91 -7.99 4.44 4.19
C ASP A 91 -6.87 3.41 4.36
N SER A 92 -5.76 3.81 5.00
CA SER A 92 -4.66 2.88 5.30
C SER A 92 -5.09 1.77 6.27
N ILE A 93 -5.90 2.10 7.28
CA ILE A 93 -6.44 1.13 8.23
C ILE A 93 -7.39 0.17 7.51
N ILE A 94 -8.31 0.70 6.71
CA ILE A 94 -9.29 -0.11 5.97
C ILE A 94 -8.56 -1.07 5.02
N SER A 95 -7.55 -0.59 4.29
CA SER A 95 -6.74 -1.43 3.41
C SER A 95 -6.04 -2.57 4.17
N ASN A 96 -5.45 -2.28 5.33
CA ASN A 96 -4.82 -3.30 6.17
C ASN A 96 -5.83 -4.33 6.68
N ILE A 97 -7.03 -3.89 7.07
CA ILE A 97 -8.13 -4.79 7.47
C ILE A 97 -8.54 -5.68 6.30
N GLU A 98 -8.69 -5.13 5.11
CA GLU A 98 -9.08 -5.87 3.91
C GLU A 98 -8.07 -6.97 3.57
N ILE A 99 -6.78 -6.63 3.55
CA ILE A 99 -5.69 -7.58 3.29
C ILE A 99 -5.71 -8.70 4.34
N THR A 100 -5.75 -8.32 5.62
CA THR A 100 -5.76 -9.29 6.73
C THR A 100 -6.97 -10.23 6.65
N PHE A 101 -8.14 -9.69 6.28
CA PHE A 101 -9.35 -10.48 6.14
C PHE A 101 -9.23 -11.47 4.97
N ARG A 102 -8.71 -11.02 3.82
CA ARG A 102 -8.49 -11.88 2.65
C ARG A 102 -7.51 -13.01 2.94
N ASP A 103 -6.44 -12.72 3.66
CA ASP A 103 -5.44 -13.71 4.06
C ASP A 103 -6.05 -14.74 5.01
N ASN A 104 -6.82 -14.29 6.01
CA ASN A 104 -7.51 -15.17 6.94
C ASN A 104 -8.53 -16.08 6.23
N VAL A 105 -9.29 -15.54 5.28
CA VAL A 105 -10.25 -16.33 4.48
C VAL A 105 -9.53 -17.41 3.67
N THR A 106 -8.43 -17.04 3.00
CA THR A 106 -7.61 -17.99 2.23
C THR A 106 -7.08 -19.11 3.12
N ASN A 107 -6.52 -18.74 4.28
CA ASN A 107 -6.02 -19.71 5.26
C ASN A 107 -7.12 -20.65 5.78
N LEU A 108 -8.31 -20.13 6.05
CA LEU A 108 -9.45 -20.94 6.49
C LEU A 108 -9.89 -21.95 5.43
N ILE A 109 -9.91 -21.55 4.15
CA ILE A 109 -10.22 -22.45 3.03
C ILE A 109 -9.18 -23.58 2.97
N GLU A 110 -7.89 -23.25 3.03
CA GLU A 110 -6.83 -24.27 3.03
C GLU A 110 -6.95 -25.24 4.22
N ILE A 111 -7.21 -24.72 5.42
CA ILE A 111 -7.37 -25.55 6.62
C ILE A 111 -8.58 -26.47 6.47
N LYS A 112 -9.69 -25.97 5.92
CA LYS A 112 -10.89 -26.77 5.65
C LYS A 112 -10.57 -27.90 4.67
N GLU A 113 -9.89 -27.62 3.56
CA GLU A 113 -9.50 -28.65 2.58
C GLU A 113 -8.55 -29.68 3.19
N LYS A 114 -7.53 -29.23 3.93
CA LYS A 114 -6.60 -30.12 4.66
C LYS A 114 -7.34 -31.01 5.66
N ALA A 115 -8.30 -30.46 6.39
CA ALA A 115 -9.13 -31.22 7.34
C ALA A 115 -10.01 -32.26 6.63
N GLN A 116 -10.66 -31.89 5.52
CA GLN A 116 -11.48 -32.80 4.72
C GLN A 116 -10.64 -33.96 4.15
N ASN A 117 -9.48 -33.66 3.57
CA ASN A 117 -8.55 -34.66 3.07
C ASN A 117 -8.08 -35.62 4.17
N LYS A 118 -7.80 -35.09 5.38
CA LYS A 118 -7.43 -35.92 6.53
C LYS A 118 -8.57 -36.83 6.97
N LEU A 119 -9.81 -36.34 6.98
CA LEU A 119 -11.00 -37.09 7.37
C LEU A 119 -11.26 -38.23 6.38
N GLN A 120 -11.18 -37.97 5.07
CA GLN A 120 -11.27 -39.00 4.03
C GLN A 120 -10.17 -40.07 4.18
N ARG A 121 -8.93 -39.68 4.49
CA ARG A 121 -7.85 -40.64 4.74
C ARG A 121 -8.12 -41.52 5.95
N ILE A 122 -8.61 -40.94 7.05
CA ILE A 122 -8.97 -41.70 8.26
C ILE A 122 -10.09 -42.70 7.95
N GLU A 123 -11.11 -42.26 7.21
CA GLU A 123 -12.21 -43.13 6.81
C GLU A 123 -11.70 -44.27 5.92
N ASN A 124 -10.88 -43.99 4.91
CA ASN A 124 -10.27 -45.01 4.07
C ASN A 124 -9.41 -46.01 4.86
N ILE A 125 -8.61 -45.54 5.83
CA ILE A 125 -7.81 -46.42 6.70
C ILE A 125 -8.70 -47.28 7.59
N SER A 126 -9.81 -46.73 8.11
CA SER A 126 -10.73 -47.46 8.98
C SER A 126 -11.42 -48.63 8.28
N GLN A 127 -11.56 -48.57 6.94
CA GLN A 127 -12.15 -49.64 6.14
C GLN A 127 -11.15 -50.75 5.80
N ILE A 128 -9.85 -50.54 6.00
CA ILE A 128 -8.84 -51.57 5.79
C ILE A 128 -8.83 -52.46 7.05
N PRO A 129 -9.10 -53.78 6.93
CA PRO A 129 -9.00 -54.67 8.08
C PRO A 129 -7.55 -54.71 8.55
N LEU A 130 -7.34 -54.25 9.79
CA LEU A 130 -6.02 -54.22 10.41
C LEU A 130 -5.79 -55.51 11.17
N ASP A 131 -4.72 -56.24 10.83
CA ASP A 131 -4.17 -57.25 11.72
C ASP A 131 -3.41 -56.54 12.85
N VAL A 132 -4.02 -56.53 14.03
CA VAL A 132 -3.49 -55.86 15.22
C VAL A 132 -2.17 -56.49 15.65
N GLU A 133 -1.98 -57.79 15.44
CA GLU A 133 -0.75 -58.49 15.85
C GLU A 133 0.43 -58.10 14.95
N GLU A 134 0.20 -58.09 13.63
CA GLU A 134 1.19 -57.62 12.66
C GLU A 134 1.56 -56.14 12.92
N GLN A 135 0.57 -55.26 13.10
CA GLN A 135 0.82 -53.84 13.37
C GLN A 135 1.61 -53.60 14.66
N VAL A 136 1.29 -54.33 15.74
CA VAL A 136 2.03 -54.24 17.01
C VAL A 136 3.46 -54.76 16.83
N SER A 137 3.65 -55.84 16.07
CA SER A 137 5.00 -56.39 15.79
C SER A 137 5.84 -55.40 14.98
N VAL A 138 5.27 -54.81 13.92
CA VAL A 138 5.93 -53.82 13.06
C VAL A 138 6.22 -52.55 13.85
N SER A 139 5.29 -52.09 14.68
CA SER A 139 5.48 -50.92 15.55
C SER A 139 6.60 -51.15 16.57
N LYS A 140 6.71 -52.35 17.15
CA LYS A 140 7.82 -52.73 18.02
C LYS A 140 9.16 -52.74 17.26
N CYS A 141 9.18 -53.27 16.04
CA CYS A 141 10.37 -53.25 15.18
C CYS A 141 10.80 -51.82 14.82
N ILE A 142 9.85 -50.94 14.48
CA ILE A 142 10.10 -49.51 14.24
C ILE A 142 10.63 -48.85 15.52
N ALA A 143 9.98 -49.02 16.67
CA ALA A 143 10.43 -48.44 17.93
C ALA A 143 11.87 -48.88 18.30
N LYS A 144 12.22 -50.14 18.02
CA LYS A 144 13.59 -50.67 18.17
C LYS A 144 14.56 -50.06 17.14
N ALA A 145 14.14 -49.89 15.89
CA ALA A 145 14.95 -49.32 14.80
C ALA A 145 15.16 -47.80 14.89
N TYR A 146 14.27 -47.06 15.55
CA TYR A 146 14.40 -45.61 15.77
C TYR A 146 14.89 -45.26 17.18
N GLY A 147 15.22 -46.26 18.00
CA GLY A 147 15.90 -46.08 19.28
C GLY A 147 15.06 -45.44 20.39
N VAL A 148 13.74 -45.34 20.21
CA VAL A 148 12.81 -44.79 21.21
C VAL A 148 12.75 -45.67 22.47
N ASN A 149 13.15 -46.94 22.36
CA ASN A 149 13.17 -47.90 23.47
C ASN A 149 14.53 -48.61 23.63
N ASN A 150 15.63 -47.92 23.31
CA ASN A 150 16.97 -48.50 23.52
C ASN A 150 17.30 -48.51 25.02
N SER A 151 17.62 -49.68 25.55
CA SER A 151 18.28 -49.80 26.86
C SER A 151 19.53 -48.91 26.86
N TYR A 152 19.78 -48.18 27.95
CA TYR A 152 20.95 -47.30 28.13
C TYR A 152 22.31 -48.02 27.94
N THR A 153 22.29 -49.35 27.81
CA THR A 153 23.42 -50.25 27.61
C THR A 153 23.78 -50.49 26.15
N TRP A 154 23.19 -49.75 25.19
CA TRP A 154 23.55 -49.89 23.78
C TRP A 154 25.01 -49.44 23.54
N VAL A 155 25.87 -50.38 23.17
CA VAL A 155 27.28 -50.15 22.80
C VAL A 155 27.49 -50.62 21.37
N ALA A 156 28.41 -49.98 20.65
CA ALA A 156 28.83 -50.40 19.32
C ALA A 156 29.23 -51.89 19.33
N GLY A 157 28.45 -52.72 18.62
CA GLY A 157 28.60 -54.17 18.60
C GLY A 157 27.40 -54.97 19.14
N SER A 158 26.50 -54.34 19.90
CA SER A 158 25.29 -55.00 20.44
C SER A 158 24.34 -55.51 19.34
N GLU A 159 23.74 -56.68 19.57
CA GLU A 159 22.73 -57.31 18.70
C GLU A 159 21.38 -56.57 18.71
N GLU A 160 21.11 -55.79 19.74
CA GLU A 160 19.85 -55.03 19.88
C GLU A 160 19.85 -53.70 19.12
N ARG A 161 20.86 -53.46 18.26
CA ARG A 161 21.04 -52.18 17.60
C ARG A 161 19.95 -51.86 16.55
N PRO A 162 19.61 -50.57 16.38
CA PRO A 162 18.56 -50.14 15.46
C PRO A 162 18.87 -50.29 13.95
N TYR A 163 20.13 -50.50 13.56
CA TYR A 163 20.57 -50.49 12.17
C TYR A 163 21.55 -51.64 11.85
N PRO A 164 21.57 -52.12 10.59
CA PRO A 164 22.47 -53.19 10.19
C PRO A 164 23.94 -52.74 10.24
N THR A 165 24.85 -53.58 10.77
CA THR A 165 26.30 -53.30 10.69
C THR A 165 26.85 -53.46 9.28
N ALA A 166 28.01 -52.86 9.03
CA ALA A 166 28.84 -53.14 7.87
C ALA A 166 28.99 -54.65 7.59
N ALA A 167 29.24 -55.48 8.61
CA ALA A 167 29.32 -56.94 8.46
C ALA A 167 28.01 -57.59 7.99
N MET A 168 26.86 -57.12 8.47
CA MET A 168 25.54 -57.61 8.06
C MET A 168 25.22 -57.15 6.63
N LEU A 169 25.60 -55.93 6.26
CA LEU A 169 25.46 -55.42 4.90
C LEU A 169 26.35 -56.18 3.91
N LEU A 170 27.60 -56.46 4.28
CA LEU A 170 28.54 -57.25 3.46
C LEU A 170 28.07 -58.70 3.28
N ASN A 171 27.49 -59.31 4.31
CA ASN A 171 26.92 -60.66 4.25
C ASN A 171 25.49 -60.71 3.69
N SER A 172 24.87 -59.56 3.42
CA SER A 172 23.54 -59.51 2.80
C SER A 172 23.62 -59.80 1.30
N SER A 173 22.48 -60.08 0.67
CA SER A 173 22.44 -60.27 -0.79
C SER A 173 23.01 -59.06 -1.54
N PHE A 174 22.86 -57.85 -0.98
CA PHE A 174 23.42 -56.62 -1.52
C PHE A 174 24.95 -56.63 -1.51
N GLY A 175 25.59 -57.03 -0.40
CA GLY A 175 27.05 -57.12 -0.29
C GLY A 175 27.65 -58.25 -1.15
N GLY A 176 26.96 -59.39 -1.22
CA GLY A 176 27.36 -60.52 -2.07
C GLY A 176 27.31 -60.22 -3.58
N SER A 177 26.48 -59.27 -4.00
CA SER A 177 26.43 -58.79 -5.38
C SER A 177 27.58 -57.85 -5.73
N ILE A 178 28.05 -57.04 -4.77
CA ILE A 178 29.16 -56.08 -4.97
C ILE A 178 30.51 -56.79 -5.05
N LEU A 179 30.69 -57.89 -4.31
CA LEU A 179 31.94 -58.67 -4.30
C LEU A 179 32.09 -59.64 -5.49
N LYS A 180 31.04 -59.79 -6.32
CA LYS A 180 31.02 -60.68 -7.50
C LYS A 180 31.11 -59.93 -8.84
N SER A 181 31.17 -58.60 -8.84
CA SER A 181 31.49 -57.77 -10.02
C SER A 181 32.94 -57.35 -10.01
#